data_AF-A0A4Q5XXR3-F1
#
_entry.id   AF-A0A4Q5XXR3-F1
#
_cell.length_a   1.000
_cell.length_b   1.000
_cell.length_c   1.000
_cell.angle_alpha   90.00
_cell.angle_beta   90.00
_cell.angle_gamma   90.00
#
_symmetry.space_group_name_H-M   'P 1'
#
loop_
_entity.id
_entity.type
_entity.pdbx_description
1 polymer ?
#
loop_
_entity_poly.entity_id
_entity_poly.type
_entity_poly.pdbx_seq_one_letter_code
_entity_poly.pdbx_strand_id
1 'polypeptide(L)'
;MAYDQRRERAEPESDHFRILPWGQWNWPLTYSTPERVILELLDELPDRETFHQVDMLVEGLSSLSPRRLQHLLKLCTSVKVKRLFFFADRHQHAWLKHINKDAIELGSGNRVLVKGGRLDKRYRITAPGDLDGVS
;
A
#
# COMPACT_ATOMS: atom_id res chain seq x y z
N MET A 1 -26.47 41.20 11.55
CA MET A 1 -25.25 40.41 11.79
C MET A 1 -25.32 39.16 10.95
N ALA A 2 -24.65 39.15 9.80
CA ALA A 2 -24.53 37.97 8.95
C ALA A 2 -23.20 37.31 9.30
N TYR A 3 -23.25 36.08 9.79
CA TYR A 3 -22.05 35.32 10.12
C TYR A 3 -21.30 34.96 8.83
N ASP A 4 -20.07 35.45 8.77
CA ASP A 4 -19.02 35.14 7.81
C ASP A 4 -18.77 33.62 7.78
N GLN A 5 -19.39 32.92 6.82
CA GLN A 5 -19.00 31.57 6.44
C GLN A 5 -17.68 31.66 5.66
N ARG A 6 -16.58 31.89 6.37
CA ARG A 6 -15.27 31.50 5.86
C ARG A 6 -15.34 30.01 5.59
N ARG A 7 -15.40 29.67 4.30
CA ARG A 7 -15.09 28.33 3.81
C ARG A 7 -13.75 27.92 4.42
N GLU A 8 -13.82 27.10 5.46
CA GLU A 8 -12.73 26.21 5.82
C GLU A 8 -12.37 25.48 4.52
N ARG A 9 -11.14 25.72 4.07
CA ARG A 9 -10.56 25.00 2.94
C ARG A 9 -10.47 23.55 3.41
N ALA A 10 -11.48 22.75 3.09
CA ALA A 10 -11.44 21.31 3.32
C ALA A 10 -10.16 20.78 2.68
N GLU A 11 -9.26 20.26 3.51
CA GLU A 11 -8.20 19.37 3.04
C GLU A 11 -8.88 18.29 2.20
N PRO A 12 -8.29 17.85 1.08
CA PRO A 12 -8.95 16.83 0.26
C PRO A 12 -9.09 15.58 1.12
N GLU A 13 -10.31 15.35 1.59
CA GLU A 13 -10.72 14.16 2.32
C GLU A 13 -10.23 12.98 1.48
N SER A 14 -9.19 12.31 1.96
CA SER A 14 -8.54 11.28 1.18
C SER A 14 -9.49 10.11 1.13
N ASP A 15 -10.29 10.04 0.08
CA ASP A 15 -11.28 9.00 -0.17
C ASP A 15 -10.54 7.66 -0.39
N HIS A 16 -10.28 6.99 0.72
CA HIS A 16 -9.60 5.70 0.81
C HIS A 16 -10.59 4.54 0.92
N PHE A 17 -11.86 4.87 1.14
CA PHE A 17 -12.99 4.00 0.91
C PHE A 17 -13.69 4.39 -0.40
N ARG A 18 -14.65 3.59 -0.82
CA ARG A 18 -15.60 3.90 -1.89
C ARG A 18 -16.95 3.39 -1.45
N ILE A 19 -18.01 4.00 -1.98
CA ILE A 19 -19.38 3.54 -1.76
C ILE A 19 -19.91 3.04 -3.11
N LEU A 20 -20.39 1.80 -3.16
CA LEU A 20 -21.16 1.29 -4.29
C LEU A 20 -22.57 0.88 -3.86
N PRO A 21 -23.58 1.04 -4.72
CA PRO A 21 -24.88 0.42 -4.50
C PRO A 21 -24.75 -1.10 -4.65
N TRP A 22 -25.21 -1.85 -3.66
CA TRP A 22 -25.11 -3.30 -3.60
C TRP A 22 -26.46 -4.00 -3.45
N GLY A 23 -26.62 -5.10 -4.19
CA GLY A 23 -27.82 -5.93 -4.17
C GLY A 23 -29.04 -5.31 -4.86
N GLN A 24 -30.16 -6.03 -4.83
CA GLN A 24 -31.42 -5.59 -5.46
C GLN A 24 -32.00 -4.31 -4.83
N TRP A 25 -31.58 -3.98 -3.61
CA TRP A 25 -32.06 -2.84 -2.84
C TRP A 25 -31.10 -1.63 -2.83
N ASN A 26 -30.03 -1.66 -3.63
CA ASN A 26 -29.03 -0.58 -3.73
C ASN A 26 -28.50 -0.11 -2.36
N TRP A 27 -28.18 -1.04 -1.45
CA TRP A 27 -27.59 -0.67 -0.16
C TRP A 27 -26.21 -0.04 -0.36
N PRO A 28 -25.89 1.07 0.34
CA PRO A 28 -24.58 1.68 0.25
C PRO A 28 -23.55 0.76 0.91
N LEU A 29 -22.75 0.07 0.10
CA LEU A 29 -21.65 -0.75 0.57
C LEU A 29 -20.35 0.06 0.52
N THR A 30 -19.79 0.32 1.70
CA THR A 30 -18.48 0.96 1.85
C THR A 30 -17.38 -0.10 1.76
N TYR A 31 -16.38 0.13 0.92
CA TYR A 31 -15.25 -0.80 0.73
C TYR A 31 -13.93 -0.05 0.51
N SER A 32 -12.80 -0.66 0.86
CA SER A 32 -11.48 -0.08 0.67
C SER A 32 -11.19 0.15 -0.83
N THR A 33 -10.57 1.28 -1.14
CA THR A 33 -9.97 1.51 -2.46
C THR A 33 -8.87 0.46 -2.73
N PRO A 34 -8.61 0.07 -4.00
CA PRO A 34 -7.53 -0.87 -4.32
C PRO A 34 -6.17 -0.46 -3.75
N GLU A 35 -5.89 0.84 -3.71
CA GLU A 35 -4.66 1.40 -3.14
C GLU A 35 -4.56 1.23 -1.62
N ARG A 36 -5.69 1.18 -0.91
CA ARG A 36 -5.75 0.88 0.52
C ARG A 36 -5.70 -0.62 0.77
N VAL A 37 -6.46 -1.40 -0.01
CA VAL A 37 -6.50 -2.87 0.09
C VAL A 37 -5.10 -3.47 -0.02
N ILE A 38 -4.26 -2.98 -0.93
CA ILE A 38 -2.90 -3.52 -1.06
C ILE A 38 -2.04 -3.28 0.19
N LEU A 39 -2.19 -2.13 0.86
CA LEU A 39 -1.46 -1.85 2.09
C LEU A 39 -1.97 -2.71 3.26
N GLU A 40 -3.29 -2.93 3.32
CA GLU A 40 -3.93 -3.82 4.28
C GLU A 40 -3.46 -5.27 4.07
N LEU A 41 -3.45 -5.75 2.83
CA LEU A 41 -2.97 -7.08 2.46
C LEU A 41 -1.50 -7.30 2.86
N LEU A 42 -0.63 -6.32 2.63
CA LEU A 42 0.78 -6.42 3.03
C LEU A 42 0.97 -6.41 4.55
N ASP A 43 0.02 -5.83 5.31
CA ASP A 43 0.09 -5.84 6.78
C ASP A 43 -0.25 -7.21 7.36
N GLU A 44 -1.00 -8.04 6.64
CA GLU A 44 -1.34 -9.40 7.05
C GLU A 44 -0.17 -10.39 6.92
N LEU A 45 0.94 -9.99 6.27
CA LEU A 45 2.16 -10.80 6.19
C LEU A 45 3.00 -10.75 7.49
N PRO A 46 3.60 -11.88 7.89
CA PRO A 46 3.47 -13.24 7.34
C PRO A 46 2.38 -14.08 8.03
N ASP A 47 1.61 -13.47 8.93
CA ASP A 47 0.85 -14.22 9.94
C ASP A 47 -0.46 -14.80 9.40
N ARG A 48 -1.15 -14.07 8.52
CA ARG A 48 -2.44 -14.48 7.95
C ARG A 48 -2.40 -14.79 6.46
N GLU A 49 -1.42 -14.24 5.76
CA GLU A 49 -1.22 -14.44 4.33
C GLU A 49 0.18 -14.99 4.06
N THR A 50 0.34 -15.69 2.93
CA THR A 50 1.68 -16.13 2.48
C THR A 50 2.28 -15.14 1.50
N PHE A 51 3.62 -15.04 1.51
CA PHE A 51 4.34 -14.20 0.58
C PHE A 51 4.04 -14.54 -0.89
N HIS A 52 3.87 -15.81 -1.23
CA HIS A 52 3.56 -16.24 -2.59
C HIS A 52 2.18 -15.74 -3.04
N GLN A 53 1.15 -15.90 -2.19
CA GLN A 53 -0.21 -15.41 -2.48
C GLN A 53 -0.24 -13.89 -2.66
N VAL A 54 0.43 -13.16 -1.76
CA VAL A 54 0.50 -11.71 -1.84
C VAL A 54 1.26 -11.25 -3.08
N ASP A 55 2.38 -11.90 -3.43
CA ASP A 55 3.16 -11.54 -4.63
C ASP A 55 2.34 -11.73 -5.92
N MET A 56 1.62 -12.85 -6.05
CA MET A 56 0.69 -13.07 -7.17
C MET A 56 -0.41 -12.00 -7.27
N LEU A 57 -0.99 -11.59 -6.14
CA LEU A 57 -2.00 -10.54 -6.12
C LEU A 57 -1.41 -9.19 -6.52
N VAL A 58 -0.20 -8.86 -6.04
CA VAL A 58 0.47 -7.59 -6.34
C VAL A 58 0.87 -7.51 -7.82
N GLU A 59 1.25 -8.62 -8.44
CA GLU A 59 1.57 -8.70 -9.87
C GLU A 59 0.40 -8.21 -10.74
N GLY A 60 -0.86 -8.49 -10.34
CA GLY A 60 -2.06 -8.08 -11.08
C GLY A 60 -2.44 -6.59 -10.95
N LEU A 61 -1.83 -5.82 -10.03
CA LEU A 61 -2.28 -4.47 -9.69
C LEU A 61 -1.73 -3.37 -10.61
N SER A 62 -1.98 -3.48 -11.92
CA SER A 62 -1.43 -2.56 -12.93
C SER A 62 -2.08 -1.17 -12.97
N SER A 63 -3.28 -0.99 -12.41
CA SER A 63 -4.13 0.20 -12.61
C SER A 63 -4.39 1.04 -11.35
N LEU A 64 -3.41 1.15 -10.45
CA LEU A 64 -3.54 1.94 -9.21
C LEU A 64 -3.32 3.44 -9.46
N SER A 65 -4.02 4.30 -8.72
CA SER A 65 -3.82 5.75 -8.74
C SER A 65 -2.55 6.14 -7.98
N PRO A 66 -1.54 6.72 -8.66
CA PRO A 66 -0.30 7.12 -7.98
C PRO A 66 -0.52 8.17 -6.90
N ARG A 67 -1.47 9.10 -7.13
CA ARG A 67 -1.81 10.16 -6.17
C ARG A 67 -2.38 9.59 -4.87
N ARG A 68 -3.28 8.61 -4.96
CA ARG A 68 -3.87 7.97 -3.78
C ARG A 68 -2.85 7.10 -3.06
N LEU A 69 -2.05 6.32 -3.80
CA LEU A 69 -0.94 5.54 -3.23
C LEU A 69 0.06 6.43 -2.48
N GLN A 70 0.51 7.52 -3.10
CA GLN A 70 1.45 8.46 -2.47
C GLN A 70 0.92 8.99 -1.15
N HIS A 71 -0.37 9.36 -1.10
CA HIS A 71 -1.02 9.85 0.10
C HIS A 71 -1.12 8.77 1.18
N LEU A 72 -1.60 7.57 0.82
CA LEU A 72 -1.73 6.46 1.75
C LEU A 72 -0.38 5.99 2.31
N LEU A 73 0.67 5.95 1.48
CA LEU A 73 2.02 5.60 1.92
C LEU A 73 2.62 6.63 2.88
N LYS A 74 2.28 7.92 2.72
CA LYS A 74 2.67 8.98 3.67
C LYS A 74 1.95 8.83 5.01
N LEU A 75 0.66 8.49 5.00
CA LEU A 75 -0.11 8.25 6.21
C LEU A 75 0.20 6.90 6.88
N CYS A 76 0.74 5.94 6.14
CA CYS A 76 1.04 4.61 6.65
C CYS A 76 2.13 4.67 7.73
N THR A 77 1.76 4.31 8.96
CA THR A 77 2.66 4.24 10.11
C THR A 77 3.50 2.96 10.13
N SER A 78 3.03 1.89 9.48
CA SER A 78 3.72 0.60 9.43
C SER A 78 4.91 0.65 8.48
N VAL A 79 6.12 0.70 9.05
CA VAL A 79 7.38 0.58 8.30
C VAL A 79 7.47 -0.76 7.56
N LYS A 80 6.88 -1.82 8.12
CA LYS A 80 6.78 -3.15 7.49
C LYS A 80 6.07 -3.03 6.14
N VAL A 81 4.86 -2.48 6.15
CA VAL A 81 4.01 -2.32 4.95
C VAL A 81 4.68 -1.46 3.90
N LYS A 82 5.26 -0.31 4.28
CA LYS A 82 5.98 0.57 3.35
C LYS A 82 7.14 -0.15 2.65
N ARG A 83 7.94 -0.92 3.40
CA ARG A 83 9.06 -1.69 2.83
C ARG A 83 8.58 -2.84 1.95
N LEU A 84 7.55 -3.57 2.37
CA LEU A 84 6.95 -4.64 1.56
C LEU A 84 6.37 -4.10 0.24
N PHE A 85 5.69 -2.96 0.29
CA PHE A 85 5.14 -2.30 -0.88
C PHE A 85 6.23 -2.00 -1.91
N PHE A 86 7.37 -1.47 -1.47
CA PHE A 86 8.48 -1.18 -2.37
C PHE A 86 9.29 -2.42 -2.76
N PHE A 87 9.35 -3.46 -1.92
CA PHE A 87 9.94 -4.75 -2.29
C PHE A 87 9.21 -5.40 -3.46
N ALA A 88 7.91 -5.14 -3.60
CA ALA A 88 7.14 -5.56 -4.77
C ALA A 88 7.43 -4.73 -6.05
N ASP A 89 8.38 -3.78 -6.03
CA ASP A 89 8.76 -3.02 -7.24
C ASP A 89 9.40 -3.85 -8.36
N ARG A 90 9.79 -5.10 -8.07
CA ARG A 90 10.18 -6.10 -9.08
C ARG A 90 9.15 -6.32 -10.19
N HIS A 91 7.87 -6.05 -9.92
CA HIS A 91 6.78 -6.14 -10.91
C HIS A 91 6.74 -4.95 -11.89
N GLN A 92 7.58 -3.92 -11.68
CA GLN A 92 7.78 -2.79 -12.60
C GLN A 92 6.50 -2.06 -13.03
N HIS A 93 5.52 -1.96 -12.13
CA HIS A 93 4.25 -1.29 -12.40
C HIS A 93 4.42 0.15 -12.91
N ALA A 94 3.66 0.52 -13.95
CA ALA A 94 3.75 1.83 -14.59
C ALA A 94 3.44 3.01 -13.65
N TRP A 95 2.59 2.80 -12.62
CA TRP A 95 2.26 3.82 -11.63
C TRP A 95 3.41 4.11 -10.65
N LEU A 96 4.38 3.19 -10.50
CA LEU A 96 5.44 3.32 -9.51
C LEU A 96 6.39 4.49 -9.81
N LYS A 97 6.63 4.79 -11.09
CA LYS A 97 7.47 5.93 -11.53
C LYS A 97 6.91 7.30 -11.13
N HIS A 98 5.63 7.34 -10.73
CA HIS A 98 4.94 8.54 -10.29
C HIS A 98 4.89 8.68 -8.76
N ILE A 99 5.50 7.74 -8.02
CA ILE A 99 5.62 7.80 -6.56
C ILE A 99 6.96 8.47 -6.19
N ASN A 100 6.89 9.55 -5.41
CA ASN A 100 8.05 10.15 -4.78
C ASN A 100 8.45 9.32 -3.55
N LYS A 101 9.47 8.46 -3.73
CA LYS A 101 10.01 7.59 -2.67
C LYS A 101 10.69 8.39 -1.55
N ASP A 102 11.32 9.52 -1.85
CA ASP A 102 12.04 10.34 -0.87
C ASP A 102 11.10 10.97 0.17
N ALA A 103 9.82 11.09 -0.18
CA ALA A 103 8.79 11.59 0.72
C ALA A 103 8.17 10.50 1.62
N ILE A 104 8.70 9.27 1.61
CA ILE A 104 8.18 8.13 2.37
C ILE A 104 9.26 7.55 3.28
N GLU A 105 9.02 7.64 4.60
CA GLU A 105 9.97 7.13 5.58
C GLU A 105 9.94 5.61 5.67
N LEU A 106 11.07 4.97 5.33
CA LEU A 106 11.27 3.53 5.45
C LEU A 106 11.90 3.12 6.79
N GLY A 107 12.17 4.06 7.69
CA GLY A 107 12.83 3.79 8.97
C GLY A 107 14.23 3.18 8.82
N SER A 108 14.80 2.74 9.94
CA SER A 108 16.15 2.16 10.01
C SER A 108 16.11 0.68 10.44
N GLY A 109 17.28 0.02 10.46
CA GLY A 109 17.39 -1.38 10.90
C GLY A 109 16.87 -2.41 9.89
N ASN A 110 17.19 -3.68 10.14
CA ASN A 110 16.69 -4.80 9.35
C ASN A 110 15.41 -5.34 9.99
N ARG A 111 14.46 -5.79 9.16
CA ARG A 111 13.20 -6.37 9.63
C ARG A 111 13.06 -7.80 9.11
N VAL A 112 13.14 -8.76 10.04
CA VAL A 112 13.06 -10.19 9.72
C VAL A 112 11.60 -10.60 9.69
N LEU A 113 11.04 -10.86 8.50
CA LEU A 113 9.68 -11.39 8.36
C LEU A 113 9.66 -12.92 8.24
N VAL A 114 10.66 -13.51 7.60
CA VAL A 114 10.79 -14.96 7.44
C VAL A 114 12.08 -15.44 8.07
N LYS A 115 12.00 -16.36 9.04
CA LYS A 115 13.19 -16.99 9.62
C LYS A 115 13.89 -17.83 8.56
N GLY A 116 15.20 -17.63 8.40
CA GLY A 116 15.98 -18.31 7.35
C GLY A 116 15.72 -17.78 5.93
N GLY A 117 14.92 -16.72 5.77
CA GLY A 117 14.77 -16.03 4.49
C GLY A 117 16.02 -15.22 4.11
N ARG A 118 16.04 -14.72 2.88
CA ARG A 118 17.13 -13.89 2.34
C ARG A 118 16.80 -12.41 2.55
N LEU A 119 17.83 -11.63 2.87
CA LEU A 119 17.69 -10.20 3.15
C LEU A 119 17.73 -9.43 1.83
N ASP A 120 16.63 -8.75 1.51
CA ASP A 120 16.65 -7.66 0.54
C ASP A 120 17.44 -6.49 1.15
N LYS A 121 18.59 -6.17 0.55
CA LYS A 121 19.47 -5.11 1.06
C LYS A 121 18.92 -3.70 0.80
N ARG A 122 18.08 -3.54 -0.23
CA ARG A 122 17.53 -2.23 -0.65
C ARG A 122 16.47 -1.75 0.32
N TYR A 123 15.56 -2.64 0.72
CA TYR A 123 14.44 -2.36 1.61
C TYR A 123 14.65 -2.92 3.01
N ARG A 124 15.77 -3.61 3.25
CA ARG A 124 16.20 -4.13 4.56
C ARG A 124 15.13 -5.00 5.22
N ILE A 125 14.55 -5.88 4.42
CA ILE A 125 13.49 -6.80 4.84
C ILE A 125 13.84 -8.22 4.43
N THR A 126 13.53 -9.20 5.27
CA THR A 126 13.77 -10.60 4.96
C THR A 126 12.54 -11.22 4.29
N ALA A 127 12.73 -11.85 3.14
CA ALA A 127 11.69 -12.52 2.36
C ALA A 127 12.10 -13.97 2.02
N PRO A 128 11.17 -14.81 1.55
CA PRO A 128 11.51 -16.11 0.95
C PRO A 128 12.50 -15.93 -0.21
N GLY A 129 13.54 -16.77 -0.26
CA GLY A 129 14.67 -16.58 -1.19
C GLY A 129 14.33 -16.76 -2.67
N ASP A 130 13.21 -17.42 -2.98
CA ASP A 130 12.64 -17.61 -4.30
C ASP A 130 11.94 -16.35 -4.85
N LEU A 131 11.59 -15.39 -3.99
CA LEU A 131 10.95 -14.13 -4.40
C LEU A 131 11.92 -12.98 -4.63
N ASP A 132 13.19 -13.20 -4.33
CA ASP A 132 14.19 -12.17 -4.49
C ASP A 132 14.56 -12.05 -5.97
N GLY A 133 13.97 -11.05 -6.65
CA GLY A 133 14.18 -10.70 -8.06
C GLY A 133 15.59 -10.22 -8.43
N VAL A 134 16.61 -10.68 -7.70
CA VAL A 134 18.03 -10.59 -8.06
C VAL A 134 18.45 -11.98 -8.54
N SER A 135 18.34 -12.17 -9.86
CA SER A 135 19.39 -12.88 -10.61
C SER A 135 20.46 -11.87 -11.00
#